data_AF-A0A7S3ADY5-F1
#
_entry.id   AF-A0A7S3ADY5-F1
#
_cell.length_a   1.000
_cell.length_b   1.000
_cell.length_c   1.000
_cell.angle_alpha   90.00
_cell.angle_beta   90.00
_cell.angle_gamma   90.00
#
_symmetry.space_group_name_H-M   'P 1'
#
loop_
_entity.id
_entity.type
_entity.pdbx_description
1 polymer ?
#
loop_
_entity_poly.entity_id
_entity_poly.type
_entity_poly.pdbx_seq_one_letter_code
_entity_poly.pdbx_strand_id
1 'polypeptide(L)'
;NHSQLMKAWAYIRVPALGVLPALFCPHYDVTEGNGMLRATSFTNTLRHHAGEYALAVDNWAAFVVSGDDFHVVSRNGKTGSVGPTGDFTTNFTIGRPGAWVMSIDSSSGELERSLVPSTGKVSSLLRK
;
A
#
# COMPACT_ATOMS: atom_id res chain seq x y z
N ASN A 1 17.22 23.21 -19.81
CA ASN A 1 17.16 23.01 -18.35
C ASN A 1 16.95 21.52 -18.07
N HIS A 2 18.05 20.76 -17.87
CA HIS A 2 18.03 19.29 -17.78
C HIS A 2 17.29 18.74 -16.54
N SER A 3 16.97 19.60 -15.55
CA SER A 3 16.29 19.21 -14.31
C SER A 3 14.78 19.01 -14.43
N GLN A 4 14.15 19.50 -15.51
CA GLN A 4 12.71 19.37 -15.73
C GLN A 4 12.30 18.07 -16.44
N LEU A 5 13.23 17.37 -17.10
CA LEU A 5 12.96 16.12 -17.82
C LEU A 5 12.97 14.88 -16.91
N MET A 6 13.43 14.98 -15.65
CA MET A 6 13.58 13.83 -14.74
C MET A 6 12.29 13.42 -13.98
N LYS A 7 11.13 14.05 -14.21
CA LYS A 7 9.99 13.95 -13.27
C LYS A 7 8.69 13.36 -13.81
N ALA A 8 8.61 12.96 -15.07
CA ALA A 8 7.41 12.35 -15.63
C ALA A 8 7.69 10.90 -16.02
N TRP A 9 7.36 9.98 -15.13
CA TRP A 9 7.33 8.54 -15.41
C TRP A 9 6.02 7.98 -14.86
N ALA A 10 5.52 6.91 -15.47
CA ALA A 10 4.27 6.26 -15.10
C ALA A 10 4.54 4.84 -14.62
N TYR A 11 3.76 4.38 -13.64
CA TYR A 11 3.74 2.99 -13.25
C TYR A 11 3.05 2.16 -14.34
N ILE A 12 3.60 0.98 -14.60
CA ILE A 12 2.98 -0.05 -15.44
C ILE A 12 2.64 -1.28 -14.59
N ARG A 13 1.64 -2.04 -15.01
CA ARG A 13 1.33 -3.35 -14.44
C ARG A 13 2.15 -4.43 -15.13
N VAL A 14 2.79 -5.29 -14.35
CA VAL A 14 3.54 -6.46 -14.84
C VAL A 14 3.17 -7.67 -13.99
N PRO A 15 2.84 -8.83 -14.57
CA PRO A 15 2.66 -10.07 -13.83
C PRO A 15 3.93 -10.44 -13.05
N ALA A 16 3.75 -10.80 -11.78
CA ALA A 16 4.81 -11.28 -10.91
C ALA A 16 4.68 -12.81 -10.68
N LEU A 17 5.28 -13.32 -9.61
CA LEU A 17 5.28 -14.76 -9.27
C LEU A 17 3.91 -15.34 -8.88
N GLY A 18 2.89 -14.51 -8.66
CA GLY A 18 1.54 -14.98 -8.29
C GLY A 18 1.41 -15.51 -6.86
N VAL A 19 2.31 -15.14 -5.95
CA VAL A 19 2.27 -15.57 -4.53
C VAL A 19 1.04 -15.02 -3.81
N LEU A 20 0.64 -13.78 -4.10
CA LEU A 20 -0.59 -13.16 -3.62
C LEU A 20 -1.42 -12.68 -4.82
N PRO A 21 -2.75 -12.85 -4.80
CA PRO A 21 -3.64 -12.37 -5.86
C PRO A 21 -3.96 -10.88 -5.68
N ALA A 22 -2.93 -10.03 -5.58
CA ALA A 22 -3.07 -8.59 -5.39
C ALA A 22 -1.92 -7.81 -6.03
N LEU A 23 -2.18 -6.55 -6.37
CA LEU A 23 -1.12 -5.58 -6.64
C LEU A 23 -0.37 -5.28 -5.33
N PHE A 24 0.95 -5.15 -5.40
CA PHE A 24 1.78 -4.91 -4.20
C PHE A 24 2.48 -3.56 -4.28
N CYS A 25 2.39 -2.76 -3.22
CA CYS A 25 3.04 -1.46 -3.12
C CYS A 25 3.96 -1.39 -1.89
N PRO A 26 5.29 -1.45 -2.09
CA PRO A 26 6.22 -1.19 -1.00
C PRO A 26 6.39 0.32 -0.77
N HIS A 27 6.86 0.69 0.42
CA HIS A 27 7.17 2.08 0.81
C HIS A 27 5.98 3.02 0.65
N TYR A 28 4.78 2.57 1.01
CA TYR A 28 3.53 3.29 0.77
C TYR A 28 3.49 4.71 1.36
N ASP A 29 4.20 4.91 2.47
CA ASP A 29 4.35 6.15 3.24
C ASP A 29 5.54 7.03 2.80
N VAL A 30 6.18 6.75 1.66
CA VAL A 30 7.37 7.51 1.22
C VAL A 30 7.05 8.45 0.07
N THR A 31 7.59 9.67 0.14
CA THR A 31 7.61 10.60 -1.00
C THR A 31 8.68 10.15 -2.00
N GLU A 32 8.25 9.92 -3.23
CA GLU A 32 9.10 9.49 -4.34
C GLU A 32 10.06 10.59 -4.80
N GLY A 33 11.06 10.23 -5.61
CA GLY A 33 12.00 11.21 -6.19
C GLY A 33 11.36 12.26 -7.10
N ASN A 34 10.13 12.02 -7.57
CA ASN A 34 9.34 13.00 -8.33
C ASN A 34 8.60 14.01 -7.41
N GLY A 35 8.62 13.82 -6.09
CA GLY A 35 7.93 14.65 -5.11
C GLY A 35 6.50 14.22 -4.79
N MET A 36 5.98 13.16 -5.42
CA MET A 36 4.65 12.61 -5.15
C MET A 36 4.72 11.58 -4.02
N LEU A 37 3.71 11.57 -3.15
CA LEU A 37 3.58 10.52 -2.15
C LEU A 37 3.26 9.20 -2.86
N ARG A 38 3.98 8.12 -2.52
CA ARG A 38 3.75 6.77 -3.06
C ARG A 38 2.29 6.34 -2.93
N ALA A 39 1.63 6.69 -1.82
CA ALA A 39 0.21 6.42 -1.65
C ALA A 39 -0.68 7.06 -2.73
N THR A 40 -0.36 8.29 -3.16
CA THR A 40 -1.06 8.98 -4.25
C THR A 40 -0.78 8.30 -5.59
N SER A 41 0.50 8.05 -5.91
CA SER A 41 0.89 7.37 -7.15
C SER A 41 0.21 6.00 -7.27
N PHE A 42 0.22 5.23 -6.18
CA PHE A 42 -0.36 3.89 -6.16
C PHE A 42 -1.89 3.90 -6.22
N THR A 43 -2.56 4.86 -5.58
CA THR A 43 -4.02 5.02 -5.72
C THR A 43 -4.39 5.32 -7.18
N ASN A 44 -3.61 6.14 -7.88
CA ASN A 44 -3.83 6.40 -9.30
C ASN A 44 -3.64 5.13 -10.15
N THR A 45 -2.62 4.32 -9.86
CA THR A 45 -2.47 2.99 -10.49
C THR A 45 -3.68 2.11 -10.23
N LEU A 46 -4.19 2.05 -9.00
CA LEU A 46 -5.33 1.22 -8.65
C LEU A 46 -6.62 1.67 -9.36
N ARG A 47 -6.81 2.96 -9.62
CA ARG A 47 -7.93 3.49 -10.44
C ARG A 47 -7.89 2.98 -11.88
N HIS A 48 -6.71 2.81 -12.45
CA HIS A 48 -6.57 2.19 -13.79
C HIS A 48 -6.80 0.67 -13.79
N HIS A 49 -6.82 0.05 -12.61
CA HIS A 49 -7.05 -1.37 -12.38
C HIS A 49 -8.21 -1.60 -11.41
N ALA A 50 -9.29 -0.82 -11.58
CA ALA A 50 -10.47 -0.92 -10.73
C ALA A 50 -11.04 -2.35 -10.74
N GLY A 51 -11.43 -2.84 -9.56
CA GLY A 51 -11.81 -4.24 -9.32
C GLY A 51 -10.66 -5.17 -8.89
N GLU A 52 -9.40 -4.72 -8.95
CA GLU A 52 -8.28 -5.46 -8.35
C GLU A 52 -8.10 -5.09 -6.87
N TYR A 53 -7.68 -6.08 -6.08
CA TYR A 53 -7.19 -5.85 -4.73
C TYR A 53 -5.72 -5.47 -4.73
N ALA A 54 -5.33 -4.70 -3.72
CA ALA A 54 -3.97 -4.29 -3.49
C ALA A 54 -3.55 -4.44 -2.04
N LEU A 55 -2.27 -4.72 -1.83
CA LEU A 55 -1.61 -4.73 -0.53
C LEU A 55 -0.50 -3.66 -0.55
N ALA A 56 -0.66 -2.64 0.27
CA ALA A 56 0.32 -1.57 0.40
C ALA A 56 1.02 -1.65 1.77
N VAL A 57 2.35 -1.60 1.79
CA VAL A 57 3.17 -1.79 2.99
C VAL A 57 4.10 -0.58 3.17
N ASP A 58 4.11 -0.02 4.36
CA ASP A 58 4.96 1.11 4.71
C ASP A 58 6.45 0.72 4.67
N ASN A 59 7.31 1.72 4.54
CA ASN A 59 8.76 1.58 4.41
C ASN A 59 9.42 0.84 5.58
N TRP A 60 8.84 0.95 6.78
CA TRP A 60 9.34 0.30 7.99
C TRP A 60 8.44 -0.84 8.47
N ALA A 61 7.64 -1.40 7.57
CA ALA A 61 6.82 -2.58 7.80
C ALA A 61 7.17 -3.70 6.82
N ALA A 62 6.81 -4.92 7.17
CA ALA A 62 6.89 -6.10 6.33
C ALA A 62 5.62 -6.93 6.46
N PHE A 63 5.16 -7.51 5.36
CA PHE A 63 4.10 -8.50 5.33
C PHE A 63 4.72 -9.87 5.12
N VAL A 64 4.63 -10.74 6.12
CA VAL A 64 5.29 -12.05 6.11
C VAL A 64 4.22 -13.13 6.00
N VAL A 65 4.42 -14.06 5.09
CA VAL A 65 3.50 -15.18 4.83
C VAL A 65 4.20 -16.50 5.16
N SER A 66 3.50 -17.36 5.88
CA SER A 66 3.92 -18.74 6.19
C SER A 66 2.73 -19.68 5.96
N GLY A 67 2.67 -20.29 4.79
CA GLY A 67 1.49 -21.04 4.36
C GLY A 67 0.30 -20.10 4.19
N ASP A 68 -0.83 -20.39 4.85
CA ASP A 68 -1.99 -19.50 4.86
C ASP A 68 -1.95 -18.46 5.99
N ASP A 69 -0.98 -18.53 6.90
CA ASP A 69 -0.83 -17.54 7.97
C ASP A 69 -0.04 -16.33 7.48
N PHE A 70 -0.44 -15.14 7.93
CA PHE A 70 0.36 -13.93 7.76
C PHE A 70 0.59 -13.21 9.09
N HIS A 71 1.67 -12.42 9.11
CA HIS A 71 1.93 -11.44 10.15
C HIS A 71 2.51 -10.15 9.54
N VAL A 72 2.10 -9.01 10.11
CA VAL A 72 2.67 -7.70 9.81
C VAL A 72 3.70 -7.37 10.89
N VAL A 73 4.94 -7.17 10.47
CA VAL A 73 6.03 -6.74 11.36
C VAL A 73 6.31 -5.28 11.10
N SER A 74 6.33 -4.46 12.15
CA SER A 74 6.65 -3.03 12.05
C SER A 74 7.78 -2.67 12.99
N ARG A 75 8.68 -1.79 12.54
CA ARG A 75 9.78 -1.32 13.38
C ARG A 75 9.28 -0.31 14.41
N ASN A 76 9.46 -0.63 15.69
CA ASN A 76 9.13 0.28 16.80
C ASN A 76 9.88 1.62 16.70
N GLY A 77 9.18 2.71 17.01
CA GLY A 77 9.74 4.06 17.01
C GLY A 77 10.00 4.67 15.63
N LYS A 78 9.55 4.01 14.54
CA LYS A 78 9.56 4.58 13.20
C LYS A 78 8.20 5.21 12.88
N THR A 79 8.23 6.21 12.00
CA THR A 79 7.04 6.84 11.43
C THR A 79 6.40 5.94 10.39
N GLY A 80 5.09 6.11 10.16
CA GLY A 80 4.38 5.43 9.08
C GLY A 80 2.97 5.96 8.92
N SER A 81 2.19 5.30 8.07
CA SER A 81 0.90 5.82 7.63
C SER A 81 -0.29 5.41 8.51
N VAL A 82 -0.08 4.57 9.52
CA VAL A 82 -1.14 4.17 10.47
C VAL A 82 -1.22 5.18 11.61
N GLY A 83 -2.29 5.96 11.65
CA GLY A 83 -2.55 6.94 12.70
C GLY A 83 -2.91 6.30 14.05
N PRO A 84 -3.03 7.10 15.12
CA PRO A 84 -3.30 6.62 16.49
C PRO A 84 -4.60 5.81 16.63
N THR A 85 -5.60 6.10 15.80
CA THR A 85 -6.91 5.41 15.76
C THR A 85 -6.95 4.22 14.81
N GLY A 86 -5.87 3.95 14.08
CA GLY A 86 -5.83 2.94 13.02
C GLY A 86 -6.20 3.45 11.63
N ASP A 87 -6.60 4.71 11.51
CA ASP A 87 -6.90 5.35 10.22
C ASP A 87 -5.63 5.74 9.46
N PHE A 88 -5.75 5.91 8.15
CA PHE A 88 -4.64 6.39 7.34
C PHE A 88 -4.34 7.86 7.63
N THR A 89 -3.06 8.20 7.80
CA THR A 89 -2.59 9.58 7.97
C THR A 89 -1.45 9.88 7.00
N THR A 90 -1.39 11.12 6.51
CA THR A 90 -0.22 11.68 5.81
C THR A 90 0.71 12.43 6.77
N ASN A 91 0.28 12.68 8.01
CA ASN A 91 1.16 13.15 9.07
C ASN A 91 1.89 11.95 9.68
N PHE A 92 2.94 11.48 9.01
CA PHE A 92 3.65 10.26 9.42
C PHE A 92 4.33 10.37 10.79
N THR A 93 4.57 11.59 11.29
CA THR A 93 5.22 11.81 12.60
C THR A 93 4.38 11.33 13.78
N ILE A 94 3.05 11.33 13.63
CA ILE A 94 2.11 10.81 14.65
C ILE A 94 1.71 9.36 14.37
N GLY A 95 2.14 8.80 13.24
CA GLY A 95 1.78 7.47 12.79
C GLY A 95 2.87 6.44 13.07
N ARG A 96 2.51 5.18 12.87
CA ARG A 96 3.40 4.03 12.94
C ARG A 96 3.37 3.24 11.62
N PRO A 97 4.39 2.41 11.34
CA PRO A 97 4.41 1.61 10.12
C PRO A 97 3.33 0.52 10.16
N GLY A 98 2.72 0.24 9.03
CA GLY A 98 1.79 -0.87 8.87
C GLY A 98 1.57 -1.27 7.42
N ALA A 99 0.44 -1.93 7.19
CA ALA A 99 0.02 -2.38 5.87
C ALA A 99 -1.48 -2.16 5.66
N TRP A 100 -1.89 -2.00 4.40
CA TRP A 100 -3.25 -1.68 4.00
C TRP A 100 -3.72 -2.64 2.92
N VAL A 101 -4.94 -3.15 3.07
CA VAL A 101 -5.69 -3.71 1.94
C VAL A 101 -6.43 -2.55 1.28
N MET A 102 -6.36 -2.50 -0.06
CA MET A 102 -6.94 -1.44 -0.85
C MET A 102 -7.68 -2.02 -2.06
N SER A 103 -8.75 -1.34 -2.46
CA SER A 103 -9.51 -1.60 -3.69
C SER A 103 -10.12 -0.29 -4.18
N ILE A 104 -10.39 -0.20 -5.49
CA ILE A 104 -11.30 0.83 -6.00
C ILE A 104 -12.66 0.16 -6.19
N ASP A 105 -13.68 0.67 -5.50
CA ASP A 105 -15.05 0.24 -5.72
C ASP A 105 -15.45 0.58 -7.16
N SER A 106 -15.84 -0.44 -7.93
CA SER A 106 -16.07 -0.28 -9.37
C SER A 106 -17.36 0.50 -9.69
N SER A 107 -18.26 0.65 -8.73
CA SER A 107 -19.54 1.35 -8.91
C SER A 107 -19.45 2.85 -8.62
N SER A 108 -18.67 3.22 -7.61
CA SER A 108 -18.49 4.59 -7.13
C SER A 108 -17.17 5.23 -7.59
N GLY A 109 -16.17 4.41 -7.92
CA GLY A 109 -14.81 4.86 -8.21
C GLY A 109 -14.01 5.28 -6.98
N GLU A 110 -14.57 5.07 -5.79
CA GLU A 110 -13.96 5.47 -4.52
C GLU A 110 -12.90 4.47 -4.05
N LEU A 111 -11.91 5.00 -3.34
CA LEU A 111 -10.87 4.18 -2.71
C LEU A 111 -11.41 3.58 -1.41
N GLU A 112 -11.50 2.26 -1.39
CA GLU A 112 -11.62 1.49 -0.16
C GLU A 112 -10.22 1.18 0.38
N ARG A 113 -10.02 1.45 1.66
CA ARG A 113 -8.75 1.20 2.34
C ARG A 113 -9.01 0.75 3.77
N SER A 114 -8.46 -0.40 4.13
CA SER A 114 -8.58 -0.95 5.48
C SER A 114 -7.22 -1.38 6.02
N LEU A 115 -6.96 -1.07 7.29
CA LEU A 115 -5.76 -1.49 7.98
C LEU A 115 -5.68 -3.02 8.03
N VAL A 116 -4.54 -3.58 7.63
CA VAL A 116 -4.27 -5.01 7.75
C VAL A 116 -4.07 -5.33 9.24
N PRO A 117 -4.76 -6.33 9.81
CA PRO A 117 -4.50 -6.81 11.17
C PRO A 117 -3.04 -7.21 11.37
N SER A 118 -2.56 -7.25 12.62
CA SER A 118 -1.17 -7.68 12.88
C SER A 118 -0.90 -9.13 12.49
N THR A 119 -1.92 -9.99 12.50
CA THR A 119 -1.86 -11.40 12.12
C THR A 119 -3.20 -11.85 11.54
N GLY A 120 -3.20 -12.88 10.71
CA GLY A 120 -4.44 -13.48 10.21
C GLY A 120 -4.19 -14.55 9.16
N LYS A 121 -5.23 -14.85 8.38
CA LYS A 121 -5.16 -15.78 7.24
C LYS A 121 -5.12 -15.04 5.92
N VAL A 122 -4.22 -15.42 5.02
CA VAL A 122 -4.10 -14.85 3.66
C VAL A 122 -5.39 -15.07 2.89
N SER A 123 -5.98 -16.26 3.01
CA SER A 123 -7.27 -16.63 2.42
C SER A 123 -8.44 -15.70 2.81
N SER A 124 -8.37 -15.05 3.98
CA SER A 124 -9.37 -14.09 4.46
C SER A 124 -9.04 -12.63 4.13
N LEU A 125 -7.81 -12.32 3.70
CA LEU A 125 -7.34 -10.95 3.55
C LEU A 125 -7.73 -10.32 2.19
N LEU A 126 -7.71 -11.13 1.12
CA LEU A 126 -7.87 -10.67 -0.27
C LEU A 126 -9.13 -11.25 -0.95
N ARG A 127 -10.12 -11.64 -0.15
CA ARG A 127 -11.42 -12.13 -0.60
C ARG A 127 -12.51 -11.44 0.22
N LYS A 128 -13.10 -10.39 -0.33
CA LYS A 128 -14.46 -9.96 0.04
C LYS A 128 -15.38 -10.24 -1.13
#